data_AF-A0A381IBA2-F1
#
_entry.id   AF-A0A381IBA2-F1
#
_cell.length_a   1.000
_cell.length_b   1.000
_cell.length_c   1.000
_cell.angle_alpha   90.00
_cell.angle_beta   90.00
_cell.angle_gamma   90.00
#
_symmetry.space_group_name_H-M   'P 1'
#
loop_
_entity.id
_entity.type
_entity.pdbx_description
1 polymer ?
#
loop_
_entity_poly.entity_id
_entity_poly.type
_entity_poly.pdbx_seq_one_letter_code
_entity_poly.pdbx_strand_id
1 'polypeptide(L)'
;MREELLSVGIDIGTSTTQLIFSKLIVENTESNFSVPRISIVDKEIIYKSKVYFTPLISNNEINGQQIKDIVENEYKKANISKEDIHTGAVIITGETARKENANDVLHTLSGFAGDFVVATAGPDLESIISGKGAGAHIYSKEHSTTIVNIDIGGELVT
;
A
#
# COMPACT_ATOMS: atom_id res chain seq x y z
N MET A 1 20.12 -15.63 6.02
CA MET A 1 19.03 -16.36 5.34
C MET A 1 18.28 -15.35 4.51
N ARG A 2 18.11 -15.61 3.22
CA ARG A 2 17.41 -14.75 2.26
C ARG A 2 16.10 -15.44 1.93
N GLU A 3 14.99 -14.75 2.15
CA GLU A 3 13.63 -15.27 1.95
C GLU A 3 12.90 -14.36 0.97
N GLU A 4 12.08 -14.96 0.11
CA GLU A 4 11.25 -14.25 -0.84
C GLU A 4 9.80 -14.26 -0.34
N LEU A 5 9.23 -13.08 -0.17
CA LEU A 5 7.84 -12.91 0.24
C LEU A 5 7.05 -12.28 -0.90
N LEU A 6 5.95 -12.94 -1.30
CA LEU A 6 5.02 -12.35 -2.25
C LEU A 6 4.11 -11.36 -1.52
N SER A 7 4.02 -10.15 -2.07
CA SER A 7 3.27 -9.06 -1.46
C SER A 7 2.30 -8.36 -2.41
N VAL A 8 1.22 -7.83 -1.83
CA VAL A 8 0.22 -6.98 -2.51
C VAL A 8 0.07 -5.64 -1.82
N GLY A 9 0.01 -4.56 -2.59
CA GLY A 9 -0.43 -3.24 -2.15
C GLY A 9 -1.72 -2.86 -2.84
N ILE A 10 -2.77 -2.59 -2.08
CA ILE A 10 -4.06 -2.10 -2.56
C ILE A 10 -4.20 -0.66 -2.07
N ASP A 11 -4.22 0.28 -3.00
CA ASP A 11 -4.33 1.71 -2.71
C ASP A 11 -5.67 2.21 -3.22
N ILE A 12 -6.47 2.78 -2.31
CA ILE A 12 -7.81 3.30 -2.54
C ILE A 12 -7.79 4.78 -2.18
N GLY A 13 -7.52 5.63 -3.16
CA GLY A 13 -7.57 7.07 -3.00
C GLY A 13 -8.94 7.66 -3.32
N THR A 14 -9.05 8.97 -3.12
CA THR A 14 -10.24 9.78 -3.47
C THR A 14 -10.75 9.52 -4.88
N SER A 15 -9.86 9.55 -5.86
CA SER A 15 -10.25 9.45 -7.27
C SER A 15 -9.93 8.10 -7.87
N THR A 16 -8.88 7.43 -7.40
CA THR A 16 -8.34 6.25 -8.06
C THR A 16 -8.05 5.10 -7.11
N THR A 17 -8.29 3.89 -7.59
CA THR A 17 -7.95 2.63 -6.95
C THR A 17 -6.95 1.86 -7.81
N GLN A 18 -5.90 1.31 -7.20
CA GLN A 18 -4.85 0.56 -7.89
C GLN A 18 -4.27 -0.57 -7.03
N LEU A 19 -3.71 -1.57 -7.69
CA LEU A 19 -3.07 -2.73 -7.08
C LEU A 19 -1.67 -2.93 -7.63
N ILE A 20 -0.74 -3.29 -6.74
CA ILE A 20 0.63 -3.64 -7.10
C ILE A 20 0.97 -4.96 -6.41
N PHE A 21 1.44 -5.94 -7.18
CA PHE A 21 2.07 -7.13 -6.64
C PHE A 21 3.59 -6.97 -6.75
N SER A 22 4.28 -7.34 -5.68
CA SER A 22 5.74 -7.31 -5.64
C SER A 22 6.32 -8.51 -4.89
N LYS A 23 7.49 -8.96 -5.30
CA LYS A 23 8.33 -9.84 -4.50
C LYS A 23 9.22 -8.99 -3.62
N LEU A 24 9.18 -9.22 -2.32
CA LEU A 24 10.04 -8.61 -1.33
C LEU A 24 11.12 -9.62 -0.97
N ILE A 25 12.37 -9.21 -1.09
CA ILE A 25 13.49 -10.01 -0.63
C ILE A 25 13.85 -9.53 0.77
N VAL A 26 13.80 -10.45 1.71
CA VAL A 26 14.05 -10.20 3.12
C VAL A 26 15.29 -10.94 3.56
N GLU A 27 16.20 -10.24 4.24
CA GLU A 27 17.42 -10.83 4.79
C GLU A 27 17.56 -10.48 6.28
N ASN A 28 18.04 -11.45 7.07
CA ASN A 28 18.54 -11.16 8.40
C ASN A 28 19.94 -10.55 8.27
N THR A 29 20.07 -9.27 8.57
CA THR A 29 21.31 -8.50 8.40
C THR A 29 22.27 -8.65 9.58
N GLU A 30 21.89 -9.41 10.61
CA GLU A 30 22.65 -9.58 11.86
C GLU A 30 23.29 -10.97 11.95
N SER A 31 24.40 -11.06 12.68
CA SER A 31 25.12 -12.32 12.92
C SER A 31 24.37 -13.26 13.87
N ASN A 32 24.68 -14.56 13.85
CA ASN A 32 23.98 -15.61 14.62
C ASN A 32 23.94 -15.42 16.17
N PHE A 33 24.57 -14.38 16.71
CA PHE A 33 24.65 -14.10 18.16
C PHE A 33 23.95 -12.79 18.58
N SER A 34 23.39 -12.02 17.65
CA SER A 34 22.61 -10.80 17.94
C SER A 34 21.12 -11.01 17.71
N VAL A 35 20.30 -10.10 18.26
CA VAL A 35 18.86 -10.08 18.02
C VAL A 35 18.62 -9.98 16.50
N PRO A 36 17.83 -10.89 15.89
CA PRO A 36 17.60 -10.89 14.45
C PRO A 36 17.08 -9.55 13.96
N ARG A 37 17.73 -8.98 12.94
CA ARG A 37 17.26 -7.76 12.28
C ARG A 37 16.85 -8.09 10.86
N ILE A 38 15.57 -8.32 10.69
CA ILE A 38 14.94 -8.64 9.42
C ILE A 38 14.75 -7.32 8.66
N SER A 39 15.34 -7.23 7.47
CA SER A 39 15.27 -6.04 6.62
C SER A 39 14.86 -6.42 5.20
N ILE A 40 14.02 -5.60 4.55
CA ILE A 40 13.75 -5.73 3.11
C ILE A 40 14.98 -5.18 2.38
N VAL A 41 15.69 -6.04 1.67
CA VAL A 41 16.92 -5.68 0.95
C VAL A 41 16.67 -5.44 -0.54
N ASP A 42 15.57 -5.97 -1.08
CA ASP A 42 15.20 -5.78 -2.48
C ASP A 42 13.69 -5.88 -2.68
N LYS A 43 13.19 -5.27 -3.75
CA LYS A 43 11.79 -5.27 -4.15
C LYS A 43 11.67 -5.30 -5.66
N GLU A 44 11.00 -6.33 -6.16
CA GLU A 44 10.67 -6.48 -7.58
C GLU A 44 9.15 -6.33 -7.79
N ILE A 45 8.72 -5.41 -8.67
CA ILE A 45 7.30 -5.30 -9.05
C ILE A 45 7.01 -6.32 -10.15
N ILE A 46 6.15 -7.29 -9.85
CA ILE A 46 5.79 -8.37 -10.79
C ILE A 46 4.51 -8.06 -11.58
N TYR A 47 3.62 -7.25 -11.02
CA TYR A 47 2.38 -6.85 -11.67
C TYR A 47 1.91 -5.50 -11.14
N LYS A 48 1.41 -4.67 -12.05
CA LYS A 48 0.73 -3.42 -11.72
C LYS A 48 -0.60 -3.39 -12.44
N SER A 49 -1.68 -3.17 -11.70
CA SER A 49 -3.01 -3.06 -12.29
C SER A 49 -3.12 -1.83 -13.18
N LYS A 50 -4.17 -1.79 -14.00
CA LYS A 50 -4.62 -0.50 -14.52
C LYS A 50 -5.10 0.39 -13.37
N VAL A 51 -5.13 1.70 -13.61
CA VAL A 51 -5.74 2.65 -12.69
C VAL A 51 -7.25 2.61 -12.90
N TYR A 52 -7.99 2.38 -11.83
CA TYR A 52 -9.45 2.43 -11.82
C TYR A 52 -9.90 3.74 -11.16
N PHE A 53 -11.02 4.31 -11.59
CA PHE A 53 -11.70 5.28 -10.75
C PHE A 53 -12.22 4.59 -9.50
N THR A 54 -12.10 5.23 -8.33
CA THR A 54 -12.64 4.69 -7.08
C THR A 54 -14.16 4.68 -7.16
N PRO A 55 -14.81 3.50 -7.25
CA PRO A 55 -16.26 3.41 -7.31
C PRO A 55 -16.89 3.86 -5.98
N LEU A 56 -17.80 4.82 -6.08
CA LEU A 56 -18.56 5.38 -4.96
C LEU A 56 -20.05 5.12 -5.18
N ILE A 57 -20.78 4.81 -4.12
CA ILE A 57 -22.25 4.76 -4.13
C ILE A 57 -22.80 6.18 -4.01
N SER A 58 -22.15 7.00 -3.18
CA SER A 58 -22.48 8.40 -2.96
C SER A 58 -21.24 9.20 -2.56
N ASN A 59 -21.38 10.50 -2.37
CA ASN A 59 -20.29 11.34 -1.85
C ASN A 59 -19.78 10.91 -0.47
N ASN A 60 -20.54 10.12 0.29
CA ASN A 60 -20.17 9.67 1.64
C ASN A 60 -19.87 8.16 1.72
N GLU A 61 -20.08 7.40 0.64
CA GLU A 61 -20.07 5.94 0.69
C GLU A 61 -19.30 5.33 -0.48
N ILE A 62 -18.37 4.43 -0.16
CA ILE A 62 -17.56 3.67 -1.12
C ILE A 62 -18.36 2.46 -1.59
N ASN A 63 -18.28 2.14 -2.88
CA ASN A 63 -18.85 0.89 -3.38
C ASN A 63 -17.89 -0.28 -3.12
N GLY A 64 -17.93 -0.82 -1.90
CA GLY A 64 -17.06 -1.92 -1.47
C GLY A 64 -17.15 -3.16 -2.35
N GLN A 65 -18.35 -3.48 -2.87
CA GLN A 65 -18.54 -4.62 -3.76
C GLN A 65 -17.82 -4.42 -5.10
N GLN A 66 -17.95 -3.24 -5.73
CA GLN A 66 -17.22 -2.96 -6.96
C GLN A 66 -15.71 -2.92 -6.76
N ILE A 67 -15.22 -2.40 -5.62
CA ILE A 67 -13.79 -2.49 -5.28
C ILE A 67 -13.37 -3.95 -5.20
N LYS A 68 -14.12 -4.79 -4.48
CA LYS A 68 -13.83 -6.23 -4.37
C LYS A 68 -13.77 -6.91 -5.74
N ASP A 69 -14.71 -6.61 -6.62
CA ASP A 69 -14.75 -7.16 -7.98
C ASP A 69 -13.54 -6.72 -8.82
N ILE A 70 -13.10 -5.46 -8.66
CA ILE A 70 -11.86 -4.96 -9.27
C ILE A 70 -10.66 -5.75 -8.76
N VAL A 71 -10.52 -5.89 -7.45
CA VAL A 71 -9.41 -6.62 -6.82
C VAL A 71 -9.40 -8.07 -7.30
N GLU A 72 -10.51 -8.79 -7.22
CA GLU A 72 -10.60 -10.20 -7.68
C GLU A 72 -10.23 -10.38 -9.14
N ASN A 73 -10.64 -9.44 -10.00
CA ASN A 73 -10.28 -9.49 -11.42
C ASN A 73 -8.79 -9.23 -11.64
N GLU A 74 -8.16 -8.33 -10.89
CA GLU A 74 -6.71 -8.09 -10.99
C GLU A 74 -5.90 -9.27 -10.47
N TYR A 75 -6.33 -9.94 -9.39
CA TYR A 75 -5.74 -11.21 -8.93
C TYR A 75 -5.77 -12.28 -10.04
N LYS A 76 -6.92 -12.44 -10.71
CA LYS A 76 -7.06 -13.39 -11.84
C LYS A 76 -6.16 -13.03 -13.01
N LYS A 77 -6.04 -11.74 -13.36
CA LYS A 77 -5.16 -11.28 -14.45
C LYS A 77 -3.68 -11.44 -14.13
N ALA A 78 -3.30 -11.21 -12.88
CA ALA A 78 -1.95 -11.43 -12.39
C ALA A 78 -1.60 -12.93 -12.27
N ASN A 79 -2.62 -13.81 -12.34
CA ASN A 79 -2.50 -15.25 -12.13
C ASN A 79 -1.85 -15.57 -10.77
N ILE A 80 -2.29 -14.87 -9.73
CA ILE A 80 -1.83 -15.01 -8.34
C ILE A 80 -3.02 -15.44 -7.49
N SER A 81 -2.84 -16.45 -6.63
CA SER A 81 -3.85 -16.84 -5.66
C SER A 81 -3.73 -16.01 -4.40
N LYS A 82 -4.85 -15.78 -3.69
CA LYS A 82 -4.84 -15.02 -2.43
C LYS A 82 -4.01 -15.74 -1.36
N GLU A 83 -3.98 -17.06 -1.41
CA GLU A 83 -3.25 -17.95 -0.50
C GLU A 83 -1.73 -17.90 -0.71
N ASP A 84 -1.27 -17.42 -1.88
CA ASP A 84 0.16 -17.25 -2.17
C ASP A 84 0.71 -15.93 -1.62
N ILE A 85 -0.18 -15.00 -1.21
CA ILE A 85 0.21 -13.72 -0.63
C ILE A 85 0.68 -13.93 0.80
N HIS A 86 1.95 -13.63 1.05
CA HIS A 86 2.55 -13.74 2.37
C HIS A 86 2.28 -12.49 3.20
N THR A 87 2.21 -11.33 2.55
CA THR A 87 2.07 -10.04 3.23
C THR A 87 1.44 -9.00 2.33
N GLY A 88 0.68 -8.05 2.87
CA GLY A 88 0.05 -7.04 2.07
C GLY A 88 -0.33 -5.79 2.84
N ALA A 89 -0.66 -4.75 2.10
CA ALA A 89 -1.16 -3.52 2.65
C ALA A 89 -2.40 -3.08 1.90
N VAL A 90 -3.47 -2.77 2.65
CA VAL A 90 -4.62 -2.03 2.11
C VAL A 90 -4.59 -0.64 2.73
N ILE A 91 -4.47 0.37 1.88
CA ILE A 91 -4.40 1.76 2.29
C ILE A 91 -5.58 2.50 1.68
N ILE A 92 -6.40 3.12 2.53
CA ILE A 92 -7.38 4.13 2.10
C ILE A 92 -6.82 5.52 2.43
N THR A 93 -6.79 6.40 1.44
CA THR A 93 -6.23 7.76 1.53
C THR A 93 -7.26 8.85 1.23
N GLY A 94 -6.92 10.09 1.58
CA GLY A 94 -7.65 11.31 1.26
C GLY A 94 -9.02 11.42 1.94
N GLU A 95 -9.97 12.07 1.28
CA GLU A 95 -11.35 12.15 1.78
C GLU A 95 -12.06 10.79 1.78
N THR A 96 -11.55 9.80 1.02
CA THR A 96 -12.11 8.43 1.05
C THR A 96 -11.88 7.74 2.39
N ALA A 97 -10.80 8.07 3.09
CA ALA A 97 -10.53 7.60 4.45
C ALA A 97 -11.58 8.07 5.47
N ARG A 98 -12.34 9.13 5.17
CA ARG A 98 -13.34 9.73 6.06
C ARG A 98 -14.77 9.29 5.76
N LYS A 99 -14.97 8.49 4.72
CA LYS A 99 -16.30 7.97 4.34
C LYS A 99 -16.83 7.00 5.38
N GLU A 100 -18.15 6.97 5.54
CA GLU A 100 -18.83 6.28 6.64
C GLU A 100 -18.53 4.78 6.67
N ASN A 101 -18.40 4.16 5.49
CA ASN A 101 -18.16 2.73 5.35
C ASN A 101 -16.69 2.37 5.02
N ALA A 102 -15.74 3.30 5.18
CA ALA A 102 -14.33 3.04 4.88
C ALA A 102 -13.77 1.83 5.65
N ASN A 103 -14.16 1.68 6.92
CA ASN A 103 -13.76 0.54 7.75
C ASN A 103 -14.34 -0.80 7.26
N ASP A 104 -15.58 -0.80 6.76
CA ASP A 104 -16.22 -2.01 6.23
C ASP A 104 -15.55 -2.47 4.94
N VAL A 105 -15.17 -1.52 4.08
CA VAL A 105 -14.40 -1.79 2.86
C VAL A 105 -13.02 -2.35 3.21
N LEU A 106 -12.31 -1.75 4.17
CA LEU A 106 -11.03 -2.26 4.67
C LEU A 106 -11.16 -3.69 5.17
N HIS A 107 -12.16 -3.97 6.01
CA HIS A 107 -12.40 -5.31 6.52
C HIS A 107 -12.69 -6.31 5.40
N THR A 108 -13.48 -5.93 4.40
CA THR A 108 -13.78 -6.76 3.23
C THR A 108 -12.53 -7.10 2.41
N LEU A 109 -11.57 -6.17 2.34
CA LEU A 109 -10.34 -6.33 1.56
C LEU A 109 -9.19 -6.96 2.35
N SER A 110 -9.29 -7.03 3.67
CA SER A 110 -8.26 -7.65 4.53
C SER A 110 -7.93 -9.08 4.11
N GLY A 111 -8.94 -9.87 3.72
CA GLY A 111 -8.76 -11.25 3.24
C GLY A 111 -7.99 -11.37 1.91
N PHE A 112 -7.67 -10.26 1.26
CA PHE A 112 -6.80 -10.22 0.08
C PHE A 112 -5.37 -9.81 0.41
N ALA A 113 -5.10 -9.25 1.58
CA ALA A 113 -3.77 -8.74 1.94
C ALA A 113 -2.95 -9.71 2.81
N GLY A 114 -3.48 -10.90 3.11
CA GLY A 114 -2.81 -11.86 3.98
C GLY A 114 -2.72 -11.36 5.44
N ASP A 115 -1.66 -11.77 6.16
CA ASP A 115 -1.50 -11.54 7.60
C ASP A 115 -1.06 -10.11 8.00
N PHE A 116 -1.24 -9.10 7.15
CA PHE A 116 -0.55 -7.80 7.31
C PHE A 116 -1.42 -6.55 7.13
N VAL A 117 -0.81 -5.39 7.38
CA VAL A 117 -1.41 -4.10 7.78
C VAL A 117 -2.56 -3.61 6.89
N VAL A 118 -3.71 -3.40 7.52
CA VAL A 118 -4.85 -2.67 6.96
C VAL A 118 -4.91 -1.32 7.66
N ALA A 119 -4.71 -0.23 6.92
CA ALA A 119 -4.60 1.11 7.52
C ALA A 119 -5.37 2.16 6.72
N THR A 120 -6.13 2.98 7.45
CA THR A 120 -6.61 4.25 6.96
C THR A 120 -5.51 5.28 7.16
N ALA A 121 -4.98 5.86 6.08
CA ALA A 121 -4.01 6.92 6.19
C ALA A 121 -4.74 8.27 6.25
N GLY A 122 -4.60 8.96 7.38
CA GLY A 122 -4.94 10.39 7.45
C GLY A 122 -3.81 11.25 6.86
N PRO A 123 -4.00 12.58 6.80
CA PRO A 123 -3.05 13.51 6.20
C PRO A 123 -1.61 13.36 6.73
N ASP A 124 -1.45 13.16 8.04
CA ASP A 124 -0.11 13.01 8.66
C ASP A 124 0.64 11.76 8.17
N LEU A 125 -0.07 10.63 8.03
CA LEU A 125 0.55 9.39 7.57
C LEU A 125 0.86 9.47 6.07
N GLU A 126 -0.01 10.12 5.29
CA GLU A 126 0.23 10.41 3.87
C GLU A 126 1.46 11.29 3.67
N SER A 127 1.62 12.39 4.42
CA SER A 127 2.83 13.23 4.37
C SER A 127 4.11 12.41 4.61
N ILE A 128 4.09 11.50 5.59
CA ILE A 128 5.24 10.63 5.89
C ILE A 128 5.51 9.65 4.75
N ILE A 129 4.46 8.99 4.23
CA ILE A 129 4.60 8.01 3.14
C ILE A 129 5.10 8.69 1.87
N SER A 130 4.54 9.86 1.52
CA SER A 130 4.95 10.64 0.36
C SER A 130 6.41 11.08 0.46
N GLY A 131 6.81 11.67 1.60
CA GLY A 131 8.20 12.07 1.83
C GLY A 131 9.19 10.90 1.80
N LYS A 132 8.80 9.73 2.31
CA LYS A 132 9.62 8.51 2.22
C LYS A 132 9.69 7.98 0.79
N GLY A 133 8.56 7.92 0.09
CA GLY A 133 8.43 7.45 -1.30
C GLY A 133 9.21 8.32 -2.28
N ALA A 134 9.26 9.63 -2.07
CA ALA A 134 10.06 10.58 -2.84
C ALA A 134 11.57 10.50 -2.54
N GLY A 135 11.98 9.73 -1.53
CA GLY A 135 13.38 9.64 -1.10
C GLY A 135 13.89 10.87 -0.36
N ALA A 136 13.02 11.79 0.06
CA ALA A 136 13.41 13.03 0.76
C ALA A 136 14.25 12.75 2.02
N HIS A 137 13.89 11.70 2.76
CA HIS A 137 14.61 11.25 3.95
C HIS A 137 16.03 10.74 3.65
N ILE A 138 16.24 10.07 2.51
CA ILE A 138 17.57 9.58 2.08
C ILE A 138 18.42 10.78 1.70
N TYR A 139 17.88 11.65 0.84
CA TYR A 139 18.59 12.83 0.36
C TYR A 139 19.02 13.76 1.50
N SER A 140 18.10 14.04 2.43
CA SER A 140 18.36 14.87 3.61
C SER A 140 19.50 14.29 4.46
N LYS A 141 19.51 12.97 4.68
CA LYS A 141 20.54 12.28 5.45
C LYS A 141 21.91 12.30 4.76
N GLU A 142 21.96 12.06 3.46
CA GLU A 142 23.21 12.01 2.69
C GLU A 142 23.85 13.39 2.51
N HIS A 143 23.05 14.44 2.37
CA HIS A 143 23.52 15.80 2.08
C HIS A 143 23.49 16.72 3.29
N SER A 144 23.09 16.22 4.47
CA SER A 144 22.97 17.01 5.71
C SER A 144 22.17 18.30 5.51
N THR A 145 21.06 18.22 4.78
CA THR A 145 20.24 19.37 4.39
C THR A 145 18.77 19.16 4.72
N THR A 146 18.00 20.25 4.76
CA THR A 146 16.56 20.21 4.96
C THR A 146 15.86 20.07 3.61
N ILE A 147 14.95 19.11 3.50
CA ILE A 147 14.12 18.89 2.31
C ILE A 147 12.66 19.10 2.69
N VAL A 148 11.93 19.83 1.85
CA VAL A 148 10.47 19.98 1.93
C VAL A 148 9.87 19.15 0.80
N ASN A 149 9.02 18.19 1.14
CA ASN A 149 8.20 17.45 0.19
C ASN A 149 6.81 18.11 0.14
N ILE A 150 6.26 18.30 -1.07
CA ILE A 150 4.89 18.78 -1.27
C ILE A 150 4.25 17.80 -2.24
N ASP A 151 3.24 17.07 -1.77
CA ASP A 151 2.44 16.16 -2.58
C ASP A 151 1.08 16.78 -2.86
N ILE A 152 0.69 16.82 -4.14
CA ILE A 152 -0.57 17.44 -4.57
C ILE A 152 -1.47 16.34 -5.10
N GLY A 153 -2.37 15.88 -4.25
CA GLY A 153 -3.45 14.96 -4.60
C GLY A 153 -4.65 15.67 -5.21
N GLY A 154 -5.70 14.90 -5.51
CA GLY A 154 -6.93 15.44 -6.12
C GLY A 154 -7.68 16.43 -5.23
N GLU A 155 -7.74 16.15 -3.92
CA GLU A 155 -8.47 16.97 -2.93
C GLU A 155 -7.62 17.34 -1.70
N LEU A 156 -6.38 16.85 -1.60
CA LEU A 156 -5.51 17.04 -0.44
C LEU A 156 -4.08 17.39 -0.90
N VAL A 157 -3.43 18.28 -0.15
CA VAL A 157 -2.00 18.59 -0.29
C VAL A 157 -1.32 18.20 1.03
N THR A 158 -0.27 17.38 0.95
CA THR A 158 0.45 16.83 2.11
C THR A 158 1.94 17.10 2.08
#